data_AF-A0A3C0EJW4-F1
#
_entry.id   AF-A0A3C0EJW4-F1
#
_cell.length_a   1.000
_cell.length_b   1.000
_cell.length_c   1.000
_cell.angle_alpha   90.00
_cell.angle_beta   90.00
_cell.angle_gamma   90.00
#
_symmetry.space_group_name_H-M   'P 1'
#
loop_
_entity.id
_entity.type
_entity.pdbx_description
1 polymer ?
#
loop_
_entity_poly.entity_id
_entity_poly.type
_entity_poly.pdbx_seq_one_letter_code
_entity_poly.pdbx_strand_id
1 'polypeptide(L)'
;IAISAKTGVGLDKLIERIRQGIHGKTQTLTLQLPMSDGKSITFLENRTTIHDREYVDQFVRYTVTIGARQMDQLRSAGARIEIIQEPTAGSSR
;
A
#
# COMPACT_ATOMS: atom_id res chain seq x y z
N ILE A 1 6.85 -1.89 -12.58
CA ILE A 1 6.72 -0.45 -12.92
C ILE A 1 6.43 0.29 -11.61
N ALA A 2 7.14 1.38 -11.27
CA ALA A 2 6.83 2.16 -10.07
C ALA A 2 5.55 2.98 -10.32
N ILE A 3 4.48 2.70 -9.58
CA ILE A 3 3.20 3.40 -9.74
C ILE A 3 3.21 4.59 -8.77
N SER A 4 3.64 5.74 -9.29
CA SER A 4 3.63 7.01 -8.54
C SER A 4 2.19 7.52 -8.39
N ALA A 5 1.66 7.56 -7.17
CA ALA A 5 0.33 8.12 -6.89
C ALA A 5 0.39 9.60 -6.46
N LYS A 6 1.31 10.38 -7.06
CA LYS A 6 1.36 11.84 -6.91
C LYS A 6 0.05 12.54 -7.34
N THR A 7 -0.87 11.83 -8.01
CA THR A 7 -2.18 12.30 -8.48
C THR A 7 -3.37 11.51 -7.89
N GLY A 8 -3.15 10.55 -6.99
CA GLY A 8 -4.22 9.64 -6.50
C GLY A 8 -4.66 8.56 -7.49
N VAL A 9 -4.24 8.65 -8.76
CA VAL A 9 -4.64 7.74 -9.86
C VAL A 9 -4.08 6.32 -9.69
N GLY A 10 -2.99 6.14 -8.96
CA GLY A 10 -2.36 4.82 -8.74
C GLY A 10 -3.13 3.93 -7.75
N LEU A 11 -3.81 4.53 -6.78
CA LEU A 11 -4.47 3.80 -5.69
C LEU A 11 -5.74 3.10 -6.19
N ASP A 12 -6.52 3.76 -7.05
CA ASP A 12 -7.75 3.21 -7.63
C ASP A 12 -7.47 1.95 -8.47
N LYS A 13 -6.45 2.00 -9.32
CA LYS A 13 -6.02 0.83 -10.13
C LYS A 13 -5.53 -0.32 -9.25
N LEU A 14 -4.87 -0.01 -8.13
CA LEU A 14 -4.41 -1.03 -7.20
C LEU A 14 -5.58 -1.67 -6.45
N ILE A 15 -6.55 -0.88 -5.99
CA ILE A 15 -7.77 -1.38 -5.34
C ILE A 15 -8.49 -2.36 -6.28
N GLU A 16 -8.67 -1.98 -7.54
CA GLU A 16 -9.27 -2.86 -8.55
C GLU A 16 -8.45 -4.14 -8.75
N ARG A 17 -7.12 -4.06 -8.77
CA ARG A 17 -6.23 -5.22 -8.88
C ARG A 17 -6.33 -6.17 -7.69
N ILE A 18 -6.41 -5.63 -6.47
CA ILE A 18 -6.59 -6.40 -5.23
C ILE A 18 -7.98 -7.06 -5.23
N ARG A 19 -9.01 -6.38 -5.73
CA ARG A 19 -10.36 -6.93 -5.91
C ARG A 19 -10.39 -8.05 -6.95
N GLN A 20 -9.68 -7.90 -8.07
CA GLN A 20 -9.62 -8.87 -9.17
C GLN A 20 -8.75 -10.10 -8.90
N GLY A 21 -7.91 -10.08 -7.87
CA GLY A 21 -7.06 -11.19 -7.44
C GLY A 21 -7.86 -12.34 -6.81
N ILE A 22 -8.76 -12.96 -7.60
CA ILE A 22 -9.47 -14.25 -7.50
C ILE A 22 -10.17 -14.63 -6.17
N HIS A 23 -9.85 -14.08 -4.99
CA HIS A 23 -10.43 -14.48 -3.71
C HIS A 23 -10.45 -13.39 -2.62
N GLY A 24 -10.33 -12.10 -2.96
CA GLY A 24 -10.33 -11.02 -1.96
C GLY A 24 -9.22 -11.15 -0.91
N LYS A 25 -8.15 -11.88 -1.26
CA LYS A 25 -7.02 -12.15 -0.37
C LYS A 25 -6.15 -10.90 -0.30
N THR A 26 -5.67 -10.63 0.89
CA THR A 26 -4.66 -9.61 1.13
C THR A 26 -3.47 -9.82 0.19
N GLN A 27 -2.87 -8.73 -0.29
CA GLN A 27 -1.71 -8.78 -1.16
C GLN A 27 -0.51 -8.11 -0.48
N THR A 28 0.67 -8.68 -0.70
CA THR A 28 1.93 -8.10 -0.24
C THR A 28 2.46 -7.14 -1.28
N LEU A 29 2.71 -5.90 -0.87
CA LEU A 29 3.16 -4.82 -1.74
C LEU A 29 4.00 -3.81 -0.96
N THR A 30 4.81 -3.03 -1.67
CA THR A 30 5.68 -2.02 -1.06
C THR A 30 5.13 -0.62 -1.29
N LEU A 31 4.74 0.03 -0.20
CA LEU A 31 4.20 1.38 -0.14
C LEU A 31 5.27 2.37 0.32
N GLN A 32 5.45 3.46 -0.39
CA GLN A 32 6.24 4.60 0.03
C GLN A 32 5.33 5.74 0.48
N LEU A 33 5.63 6.31 1.65
CA LEU A 33 4.89 7.41 2.23
C LEU A 33 5.86 8.49 2.69
N PRO A 34 5.51 9.79 2.59
CA PRO A 34 6.29 10.83 3.24
C PRO A 34 6.31 10.61 4.75
N MET A 35 7.46 10.78 5.41
CA MET A 35 7.55 10.71 6.87
C MET A 35 6.69 11.76 7.58
N SER A 36 6.34 12.85 6.87
CA SER A 36 5.41 13.88 7.35
C SER A 36 3.95 13.43 7.39
N ASP A 37 3.58 12.34 6.70
CA ASP A 37 2.22 11.80 6.71
C ASP A 37 2.02 10.80 7.85
N GLY A 38 2.10 11.30 9.08
CA GLY A 38 1.96 10.51 10.30
C GLY A 38 0.63 9.75 10.37
N LYS A 39 -0.45 10.28 9.79
CA LYS A 39 -1.77 9.61 9.79
C LYS A 39 -1.74 8.32 8.97
N SER A 40 -1.17 8.36 7.78
CA SER A 40 -1.06 7.18 6.91
C SER A 40 -0.09 6.16 7.48
N ILE A 41 1.02 6.63 8.08
CA ILE A 41 1.98 5.77 8.78
C ILE A 41 1.30 5.02 9.93
N THR A 42 0.64 5.74 10.84
CA THR A 42 -0.08 5.13 11.97
C THR A 42 -1.20 4.20 11.50
N PHE A 43 -1.87 4.51 10.39
CA PHE A 43 -2.87 3.59 9.82
C PHE A 43 -2.22 2.26 9.40
N LEU A 44 -1.12 2.30 8.65
CA LEU A 44 -0.45 1.09 8.18
C LEU A 44 0.06 0.25 9.35
N GLU A 45 0.69 0.88 10.34
CA GLU A 45 1.19 0.22 11.54
C GLU A 45 0.08 -0.47 12.35
N ASN A 46 -1.10 0.13 12.42
CA ASN A 46 -2.20 -0.39 13.25
C ASN A 46 -3.14 -1.35 12.51
N ARG A 47 -3.21 -1.30 11.17
CA ARG A 47 -4.26 -1.99 10.38
C ARG A 47 -3.75 -2.94 9.32
N THR A 48 -2.43 -3.05 9.16
CA THR A 48 -1.81 -3.96 8.18
C THR A 48 -0.74 -4.82 8.82
N THR A 49 -0.33 -5.88 8.13
CA THR A 49 0.85 -6.66 8.54
C THR A 49 2.08 -6.08 7.86
N ILE A 50 2.99 -5.50 8.64
CA ILE A 50 4.29 -5.00 8.14
C ILE A 50 5.29 -6.16 8.13
N HIS A 51 5.88 -6.40 6.96
CA HIS A 51 6.98 -7.35 6.77
C HIS A 51 8.34 -6.67 6.83
N ASP A 52 8.41 -5.45 6.29
CA ASP A 52 9.65 -4.69 6.22
C ASP A 52 9.38 -3.20 6.27
N ARG A 53 10.36 -2.45 6.79
CA ARG A 53 10.34 -1.00 6.91
C ARG A 53 11.73 -0.44 6.60
N GLU A 54 11.82 0.35 5.55
CA GLU A 54 13.03 1.03 5.11
C GLU A 54 12.80 2.55 5.15
N TYR A 55 13.69 3.29 5.80
CA TYR A 55 13.65 4.76 5.79
C TYR A 55 14.60 5.26 4.69
N VAL A 56 14.07 6.05 3.76
CA VAL A 56 14.81 6.56 2.60
C VAL A 56 14.53 8.05 2.45
N ASP A 57 15.53 8.87 2.76
CA ASP A 57 15.47 10.32 2.75
C ASP A 57 14.31 10.88 3.59
N GLN A 58 13.29 11.44 2.93
CA GLN A 58 12.09 12.02 3.55
C GLN A 58 10.89 11.07 3.50
N PHE A 59 11.12 9.82 3.08
CA PHE A 59 10.10 8.82 2.87
C PHE A 59 10.37 7.58 3.72
N VAL A 60 9.31 6.85 4.00
CA VAL A 60 9.36 5.51 4.57
C VAL A 60 8.71 4.55 3.59
N ARG A 61 9.38 3.43 3.36
CA ARG A 61 8.91 2.33 2.54
C ARG A 61 8.50 1.20 3.44
N TYR A 62 7.25 0.77 3.30
CA TYR A 62 6.65 -0.33 4.03
C TYR A 62 6.32 -1.44 3.07
N THR A 63 6.88 -2.63 3.30
CA THR A 63 6.38 -3.85 2.68
C THR A 63 5.28 -4.39 3.57
N VAL A 64 4.03 -4.36 3.08
CA VAL A 64 2.84 -4.71 3.86
C VAL A 64 1.97 -5.71 3.15
N THR A 65 1.32 -6.57 3.92
CA THR A 65 0.16 -7.33 3.46
C THR A 65 -1.11 -6.55 3.77
N ILE A 66 -1.84 -6.15 2.73
CA ILE A 66 -3.02 -5.29 2.83
C ILE A 66 -4.16 -5.80 1.92
N GLY A 67 -5.40 -5.69 2.39
CA GLY A 67 -6.60 -6.06 1.64
C GLY A 67 -7.34 -4.87 1.04
N ALA A 68 -8.29 -5.14 0.15
CA ALA A 68 -9.06 -4.11 -0.55
C ALA A 68 -9.76 -3.14 0.42
N ARG A 69 -10.30 -3.65 1.54
CA ARG A 69 -10.98 -2.83 2.55
C ARG A 69 -10.05 -1.80 3.20
N GLN A 70 -8.84 -2.20 3.59
CA GLN A 70 -7.88 -1.27 4.18
C GLN A 70 -7.41 -0.24 3.14
N MET A 71 -7.27 -0.65 1.88
CA MET A 71 -6.94 0.24 0.77
C MET A 71 -8.03 1.29 0.50
N ASP A 72 -9.30 0.88 0.53
CA ASP A 72 -10.45 1.78 0.43
C ASP A 72 -10.49 2.79 1.60
N GLN A 73 -10.08 2.37 2.80
CA GLN A 73 -9.97 3.26 3.96
C GLN A 73 -8.82 4.27 3.81
N LEU A 74 -7.64 3.85 3.37
CA LEU A 74 -6.50 4.74 3.08
C LEU A 74 -6.88 5.78 2.02
N ARG A 75 -7.57 5.34 0.96
CA ARG A 75 -8.10 6.20 -0.08
C ARG A 75 -9.06 7.25 0.50
N SER A 76 -10.03 6.80 1.29
CA SER A 76 -11.05 7.68 1.89
C SER A 76 -10.43 8.68 2.88
N ALA A 77 -9.31 8.33 3.51
CA ALA A 77 -8.55 9.20 4.39
C ALA A 77 -7.68 10.25 3.64
N GLY A 78 -7.61 10.19 2.31
CA GLY A 78 -6.79 11.08 1.49
C GLY A 78 -5.29 10.81 1.57
N ALA A 79 -4.91 9.56 1.88
CA ALA A 79 -3.52 9.17 2.07
C ALA A 79 -2.68 9.42 0.80
N ARG A 80 -1.48 9.97 0.98
CA ARG A 80 -0.52 10.22 -0.12
C ARG A 80 0.50 9.09 -0.17
N ILE A 81 0.13 8.02 -0.85
CA ILE A 81 0.91 6.77 -0.88
C ILE A 81 1.42 6.52 -2.30
N GLU A 82 2.69 6.18 -2.43
CA GLU A 82 3.30 5.72 -3.67
C GLU A 82 3.57 4.21 -3.62
N ILE A 83 3.41 3.51 -4.74
CA ILE A 83 3.66 2.07 -4.81
C ILE A 83 4.95 1.85 -5.57
N ILE A 84 5.98 1.35 -4.88
CA ILE A 84 7.30 1.12 -5.48
C ILE A 84 7.38 -0.26 -6.09
N GLN A 85 6.74 -1.24 -5.47
CA GLN A 85 6.73 -2.61 -5.94
C GLN A 85 5.30 -3.12 -6.09
N GLU A 86 5.03 -3.70 -7.25
CA GLU A 86 3.75 -4.31 -7.58
C GLU A 86 3.44 -5.48 -6.64
N PRO A 87 2.15 -5.80 -6.44
CA PRO A 87 1.75 -6.91 -5.61
C PRO A 87 2.37 -8.20 -6.12
N THR A 88 3.26 -8.78 -5.32
CA THR A 88 3.72 -10.14 -5.55
C THR A 88 2.54 -11.02 -5.19
N ALA A 89 1.84 -11.54 -6.20
CA ALA A 89 0.84 -12.58 -5.99
C ALA A 89 1.52 -13.66 -5.17
N GLY A 90 1.09 -13.82 -3.92
CA GLY A 90 1.66 -14.79 -3.00
C GLY A 90 1.67 -16.12 -3.72
N SER A 91 2.88 -16.57 -4.09
CA SER A 91 3.08 -17.89 -4.65
C SER A 91 2.77 -18.86 -3.53
N SER A 92 1.48 -19.21 -3.40
CA SER A 92 1.00 -20.23 -2.50
C SER A 92 1.65 -21.52 -2.96
N ARG A 93 2.58 -22.01 -2.16
CA ARG A 93 2.99 -23.41 -2.20
C ARG A 93 2.00 -24.23 -1.39
#